data_AF-G1VKP7-F1
#
_entry.id   AF-G1VKP7-F1
#
_cell.length_a   1.000
_cell.length_b   1.000
_cell.length_c   1.000
_cell.angle_alpha   90.00
_cell.angle_beta   90.00
_cell.angle_gamma   90.00
#
_symmetry.space_group_name_H-M   'P 1'
#
loop_
_entity.id
_entity.type
_entity.pdbx_description
1 polymer ?
#
loop_
_entity_poly.entity_id
_entity_poly.type
_entity_poly.pdbx_seq_one_letter_code
_entity_poly.pdbx_strand_id
1 'polypeptide(L)'
;MKKLLSIAAMAALVLTGCNKDLKVTPTDKLTVEYGDKLDNNKLFDAKKSDKNIKVDKVQDFNAKKVGDQTLKVTFTDGDKTIQKDVKITVKDTKKPEIVLKKDKVTIAAGDKLDLKDNVKSVKDPVDGVLKYSGKEIKKSGYYIDKGKLNTKKAGTYEVIIKAFDANGNKTEKKFKVIVKKKEEAKATTEGQKAETAPNNSNTGQQSQTSSSSTGNQTAGTSGGQGSSTANTGGSSGSNGAQNSSPSQAKPSTPTPAPSAPHITYDGRKQGLPISMQSPIFDDPRAAEAWADQFFGTLDESSPYYNLGYSSCYIGYSDGTEKYSIYWY
;
A
#
# COMPACT_ATOMS: atom_id res chain seq x y z
N MET A 1 -38.90 -46.48 11.34
CA MET A 1 -39.96 -46.42 10.30
C MET A 1 -40.14 -44.98 9.86
N LYS A 2 -40.42 -44.74 8.57
CA LYS A 2 -40.48 -43.40 7.96
C LYS A 2 -41.71 -42.62 8.46
N LYS A 3 -41.59 -41.31 8.67
CA LYS A 3 -42.74 -40.38 8.70
C LYS A 3 -42.57 -39.37 7.56
N LEU A 4 -43.35 -39.59 6.49
CA LEU A 4 -43.72 -38.56 5.52
C LEU A 4 -44.79 -37.62 6.14
N LEU A 5 -45.22 -36.63 5.33
CA LEU A 5 -46.25 -35.58 5.53
C LEU A 5 -45.62 -34.22 5.85
N SER A 6 -45.89 -33.12 5.12
CA SER A 6 -46.61 -32.97 3.84
C SER A 6 -46.09 -31.73 3.11
N ILE A 7 -45.71 -31.85 1.84
CA ILE A 7 -45.51 -30.68 0.98
C ILE A 7 -46.88 -30.32 0.40
N ALA A 8 -47.37 -29.12 0.72
CA ALA A 8 -48.63 -28.61 0.17
C ALA A 8 -48.44 -28.31 -1.33
N ALA A 9 -48.99 -29.17 -2.19
CA ALA A 9 -49.05 -28.93 -3.61
C ALA A 9 -50.07 -27.82 -3.91
N MET A 10 -49.60 -26.59 -4.13
CA MET A 10 -50.42 -25.58 -4.80
C MET A 10 -50.55 -25.93 -6.29
N ALA A 11 -51.60 -26.68 -6.61
CA ALA A 11 -52.02 -26.91 -7.98
C ALA A 11 -52.60 -25.59 -8.55
N ALA A 12 -51.79 -24.87 -9.33
CA ALA A 12 -52.25 -23.72 -10.09
C ALA A 12 -52.94 -24.18 -11.37
N LEU A 13 -54.18 -23.72 -11.57
CA LEU A 13 -55.06 -24.05 -12.68
C LEU A 13 -54.43 -23.66 -14.04
N VAL A 14 -54.13 -24.64 -14.90
CA VAL A 14 -53.59 -24.37 -16.24
C VAL A 14 -54.72 -24.02 -17.21
N LEU A 15 -55.05 -22.73 -17.30
CA LEU A 15 -55.84 -22.19 -18.41
C LEU A 15 -54.91 -21.91 -19.58
N THR A 16 -54.98 -22.72 -20.63
CA THR A 16 -54.18 -22.61 -21.87
C THR A 16 -54.64 -21.47 -22.79
N GLY A 17 -54.57 -20.23 -22.29
CA GLY A 17 -54.43 -19.08 -23.17
C GLY A 17 -53.03 -19.05 -23.78
N CYS A 18 -52.88 -18.53 -25.00
CA CYS A 18 -51.57 -18.30 -25.63
C CYS A 18 -50.81 -17.15 -24.94
N ASN A 19 -50.35 -17.39 -23.71
CA ASN A 19 -49.45 -16.50 -23.00
C ASN A 19 -48.11 -16.47 -23.74
N LYS A 20 -47.90 -15.45 -24.58
CA LYS A 20 -46.59 -15.16 -25.15
C LYS A 20 -45.58 -14.90 -24.03
N ASP A 21 -44.46 -15.59 -24.07
CA ASP A 21 -43.33 -15.36 -23.16
C ASP A 21 -42.72 -13.97 -23.41
N LEU A 22 -42.18 -13.37 -22.35
CA LEU A 22 -41.58 -12.05 -22.40
C LEU A 22 -40.27 -12.09 -23.21
N LYS A 23 -40.23 -11.39 -24.36
CA LYS A 23 -39.07 -11.37 -25.24
C LYS A 23 -38.12 -10.22 -24.90
N VAL A 24 -36.93 -10.58 -24.42
CA VAL A 24 -35.82 -9.64 -24.22
C VAL A 24 -34.59 -10.12 -24.98
N THR A 25 -33.93 -9.20 -25.68
CA THR A 25 -32.64 -9.41 -26.35
C THR A 25 -31.55 -8.67 -25.58
N PRO A 26 -30.72 -9.37 -24.78
CA PRO A 26 -29.55 -8.79 -24.13
C PRO A 26 -28.60 -8.10 -25.10
N THR A 27 -27.84 -7.12 -24.61
CA THR A 27 -26.72 -6.53 -25.34
C THR A 27 -25.58 -7.55 -25.48
N ASP A 28 -25.10 -7.77 -26.70
CA ASP A 28 -24.02 -8.74 -26.99
C ASP A 28 -22.65 -8.32 -26.40
N LYS A 29 -22.40 -7.00 -26.29
CA LYS A 29 -21.13 -6.45 -25.80
C LYS A 29 -21.29 -5.05 -25.22
N LEU A 30 -21.37 -4.96 -23.90
CA LEU A 30 -21.30 -3.68 -23.17
C LEU A 30 -19.91 -3.51 -22.54
N THR A 31 -19.27 -2.36 -22.75
CA THR A 31 -18.09 -1.95 -21.98
C THR A 31 -18.50 -0.91 -20.95
N VAL A 32 -18.04 -1.07 -19.71
CA VAL A 32 -18.30 -0.18 -18.57
C VAL A 32 -16.94 0.30 -18.05
N GLU A 33 -16.86 1.56 -17.62
CA GLU A 33 -15.64 2.08 -17.00
C GLU A 33 -15.47 1.53 -15.58
N TYR A 34 -14.23 1.33 -15.15
CA TYR A 34 -13.89 1.04 -13.75
C TYR A 34 -14.44 2.14 -12.84
N GLY A 35 -15.09 1.75 -11.74
CA GLY A 35 -15.73 2.66 -10.78
C GLY A 35 -17.08 3.26 -11.20
N ASP A 36 -17.44 3.24 -12.48
CA ASP A 36 -18.69 3.84 -12.96
C ASP A 36 -19.94 3.03 -12.56
N LYS A 37 -21.07 3.74 -12.47
CA LYS A 37 -22.39 3.12 -12.30
C LYS A 37 -22.84 2.44 -13.58
N LEU A 38 -23.46 1.28 -13.46
CA LEU A 38 -24.05 0.56 -14.59
C LEU A 38 -25.26 1.32 -15.14
N ASP A 39 -25.27 1.54 -16.45
CA ASP A 39 -26.41 2.10 -17.17
C ASP A 39 -27.36 0.96 -17.60
N ASN A 40 -28.41 0.75 -16.81
CA ASN A 40 -29.38 -0.33 -17.02
C ASN A 40 -30.05 -0.27 -18.42
N ASN A 41 -30.16 0.90 -19.04
CA ASN A 41 -30.78 1.05 -20.36
C ASN A 41 -29.91 0.48 -21.49
N LYS A 42 -28.64 0.18 -21.22
CA LYS A 42 -27.70 -0.43 -22.17
C LYS A 42 -27.60 -1.96 -22.06
N LEU A 43 -28.31 -2.58 -21.13
CA LEU A 43 -28.24 -4.04 -20.89
C LEU A 43 -29.03 -4.87 -21.93
N PHE A 44 -29.88 -4.24 -22.74
CA PHE A 44 -30.72 -4.89 -23.73
C PHE A 44 -30.95 -4.02 -24.97
N ASP A 45 -31.23 -4.65 -26.12
CA ASP A 45 -31.67 -3.97 -27.33
C ASP A 45 -33.20 -3.77 -27.29
N ALA A 46 -33.62 -2.55 -26.93
CA ALA A 46 -35.02 -2.17 -26.86
C ALA A 46 -35.76 -2.21 -28.22
N LYS A 47 -35.06 -2.28 -29.35
CA LYS A 47 -35.69 -2.43 -30.69
C LYS A 47 -35.93 -3.88 -31.07
N LYS A 48 -35.20 -4.82 -30.46
CA LYS A 48 -35.36 -6.28 -30.68
C LYS A 48 -36.16 -6.99 -29.58
N SER A 49 -36.33 -6.33 -28.43
CA SER A 49 -37.15 -6.77 -27.30
C SER A 49 -38.61 -6.31 -27.44
N ASP A 50 -39.48 -6.78 -26.55
CA ASP A 50 -40.86 -6.28 -26.44
C ASP A 50 -40.90 -4.82 -25.96
N LYS A 51 -42.07 -4.19 -26.04
CA LYS A 51 -42.29 -2.81 -25.58
C LYS A 51 -42.26 -2.74 -24.05
N ASN A 52 -41.94 -1.57 -23.51
CA ASN A 52 -41.95 -1.25 -22.08
C ASN A 52 -40.99 -2.07 -21.19
N ILE A 53 -40.08 -2.87 -21.78
CA ILE A 53 -39.05 -3.59 -21.04
C ILE A 53 -38.20 -2.62 -20.21
N LYS A 54 -38.03 -2.96 -18.94
CA LYS A 54 -37.18 -2.31 -17.94
C LYS A 54 -36.32 -3.36 -17.25
N VAL A 55 -35.27 -2.90 -16.58
CA VAL A 55 -34.46 -3.71 -15.68
C VAL A 55 -35.01 -3.57 -14.28
N ASP A 56 -35.43 -4.69 -13.69
CA ASP A 56 -35.94 -4.79 -12.33
C ASP A 56 -34.79 -5.00 -11.33
N LYS A 57 -33.93 -5.98 -11.61
CA LYS A 57 -32.80 -6.35 -10.72
C LYS A 57 -31.55 -6.66 -11.52
N VAL A 58 -30.39 -6.23 -11.02
CA VAL A 58 -29.06 -6.65 -11.49
C VAL A 58 -28.34 -7.33 -10.34
N GLN A 59 -27.71 -8.47 -10.61
CA GLN A 59 -26.85 -9.22 -9.69
C GLN A 59 -25.48 -9.44 -10.32
N ASP A 60 -24.48 -9.72 -9.48
CA ASP A 60 -23.10 -10.07 -9.85
C ASP A 60 -22.26 -8.96 -10.52
N PHE A 61 -22.77 -7.73 -10.60
CA PHE A 61 -22.01 -6.57 -11.09
C PHE A 61 -21.02 -6.04 -10.04
N ASN A 62 -19.76 -5.87 -10.43
CA ASN A 62 -18.73 -5.25 -9.60
C ASN A 62 -17.95 -4.18 -10.39
N ALA A 63 -18.32 -2.91 -10.21
CA ALA A 63 -17.64 -1.76 -10.83
C ALA A 63 -16.13 -1.68 -10.48
N LYS A 64 -15.70 -2.28 -9.36
CA LYS A 64 -14.30 -2.28 -8.89
C LYS A 64 -13.52 -3.54 -9.27
N LYS A 65 -13.97 -4.29 -10.28
CA LYS A 65 -13.26 -5.47 -10.80
C LYS A 65 -13.17 -5.41 -12.33
N VAL A 66 -12.00 -5.02 -12.85
CA VAL A 66 -11.73 -5.04 -14.30
C VAL A 66 -11.80 -6.45 -14.89
N GLY A 67 -12.10 -6.54 -16.18
CA GLY A 67 -12.27 -7.78 -16.93
C GLY A 67 -13.73 -8.09 -17.28
N ASP A 68 -13.95 -9.26 -17.87
CA ASP A 68 -15.29 -9.70 -18.27
C ASP A 68 -16.12 -10.15 -17.06
N GLN A 69 -17.40 -9.79 -17.06
CA GLN A 69 -18.39 -10.17 -16.03
C GLN A 69 -19.66 -10.66 -16.72
N THR A 70 -20.29 -11.68 -16.14
CA THR A 70 -21.62 -12.15 -16.55
C THR A 70 -22.62 -11.76 -15.47
N LEU A 71 -23.53 -10.83 -15.79
CA LEU A 71 -24.50 -10.27 -14.86
C LEU A 71 -25.80 -11.06 -14.92
N LYS A 72 -26.41 -11.33 -13.77
CA LYS A 72 -27.75 -11.91 -13.69
C LYS A 72 -28.79 -10.80 -13.63
N VAL A 73 -29.43 -10.54 -14.77
CA VAL A 73 -30.35 -9.41 -14.95
C VAL A 73 -31.79 -9.91 -15.07
N THR A 74 -32.66 -9.40 -14.19
CA THR A 74 -34.11 -9.58 -14.27
C THR A 74 -34.72 -8.41 -15.03
N PHE A 75 -35.44 -8.70 -16.11
CA PHE A 75 -36.18 -7.75 -16.92
C PHE A 75 -37.68 -7.89 -16.67
N THR A 76 -38.43 -6.81 -16.86
CA THR A 76 -39.90 -6.78 -16.71
C THR A 76 -40.56 -5.81 -17.70
N ASP A 77 -41.78 -6.11 -18.13
CA ASP A 77 -42.69 -5.17 -18.81
C ASP A 77 -43.66 -4.44 -17.85
N GLY A 78 -43.75 -4.90 -16.60
CA GLY A 78 -44.71 -4.46 -15.59
C GLY A 78 -45.56 -5.61 -15.03
N ASP A 79 -45.87 -6.61 -15.85
CA ASP A 79 -46.74 -7.75 -15.50
C ASP A 79 -45.95 -9.06 -15.36
N LYS A 80 -44.92 -9.24 -16.19
CA LYS A 80 -44.09 -10.45 -16.29
C LYS A 80 -42.64 -10.12 -15.97
N THR A 81 -41.87 -11.15 -15.62
CA THR A 81 -40.41 -11.05 -15.46
C THR A 81 -39.69 -12.14 -16.23
N ILE A 82 -38.47 -11.86 -16.67
CA ILE A 82 -37.57 -12.85 -17.25
C ILE A 82 -36.13 -12.56 -16.84
N GLN A 83 -35.41 -13.59 -16.40
CA GLN A 83 -33.99 -13.49 -16.06
C GLN A 83 -33.13 -13.89 -17.27
N LYS A 84 -32.11 -13.10 -17.58
CA LYS A 84 -31.07 -13.42 -18.58
C LYS A 84 -29.68 -13.11 -18.01
N ASP A 85 -28.71 -13.87 -18.49
CA ASP A 85 -27.30 -13.56 -18.29
C ASP A 85 -26.86 -12.51 -19.33
N VAL A 86 -26.27 -11.40 -18.89
CA VAL A 86 -25.78 -10.30 -19.74
C VAL A 86 -24.27 -10.18 -19.59
N LYS A 87 -23.52 -10.22 -20.70
CA LYS A 87 -22.06 -10.15 -20.68
C LYS A 87 -21.59 -8.71 -20.82
N ILE A 88 -20.72 -8.29 -19.90
CA ILE A 88 -20.07 -6.97 -19.91
C ILE A 88 -18.56 -7.12 -19.79
N THR A 89 -17.81 -6.09 -20.17
CA THR A 89 -16.38 -5.93 -19.84
C THR A 89 -16.19 -4.64 -19.04
N VAL A 90 -15.68 -4.73 -17.83
CA VAL A 90 -15.23 -3.55 -17.06
C VAL A 90 -13.79 -3.22 -17.47
N LYS A 91 -13.54 -1.98 -17.88
CA LYS A 91 -12.20 -1.49 -18.26
C LYS A 91 -11.85 -0.24 -17.50
N ASP A 92 -10.61 -0.14 -17.06
CA ASP A 92 -10.08 1.12 -16.56
C ASP A 92 -9.35 1.85 -17.69
N THR A 93 -9.81 3.05 -18.06
CA THR A 93 -9.16 3.93 -19.02
C THR A 93 -8.72 5.26 -18.40
N LYS A 94 -9.07 5.49 -17.11
CA LYS A 94 -8.63 6.67 -16.38
C LYS A 94 -7.15 6.49 -16.01
N LYS A 95 -6.51 7.60 -15.68
CA LYS A 95 -5.10 7.62 -15.32
C LYS A 95 -4.92 8.47 -14.07
N PRO A 96 -3.91 8.16 -13.24
CA PRO A 96 -3.54 9.03 -12.14
C PRO A 96 -3.22 10.46 -12.60
N GLU A 97 -3.67 11.46 -11.85
CA GLU A 97 -3.28 12.85 -11.97
C GLU A 97 -2.12 13.17 -11.01
N ILE A 98 -1.11 13.88 -11.50
CA ILE A 98 0.00 14.41 -10.70
C ILE A 98 -0.07 15.94 -10.69
N VAL A 99 -0.24 16.53 -9.51
CA VAL A 99 -0.21 17.97 -9.28
C VAL A 99 1.04 18.31 -8.51
N LEU A 100 1.83 19.27 -9.03
CA LEU A 100 3.05 19.77 -8.39
C LEU A 100 2.77 21.15 -7.77
N LYS A 101 3.59 21.55 -6.80
CA LYS A 101 3.56 22.90 -6.23
C LYS A 101 4.24 23.90 -7.17
N LYS A 102 5.33 23.50 -7.85
CA LYS A 102 6.11 24.31 -8.81
C LYS A 102 6.70 23.42 -9.90
N ASP A 103 6.81 23.92 -11.13
CA ASP A 103 7.52 23.22 -12.22
C ASP A 103 9.05 23.32 -12.11
N LYS A 104 9.53 24.22 -11.25
CA LYS A 104 10.95 24.40 -10.92
C LYS A 104 11.17 24.57 -9.42
N VAL A 105 12.15 23.85 -8.89
CA VAL A 105 12.72 24.01 -7.55
C VAL A 105 14.12 24.59 -7.71
N THR A 106 14.57 25.43 -6.78
CA THR A 106 15.90 26.04 -6.80
C THR A 106 16.54 25.96 -5.43
N ILE A 107 17.78 25.49 -5.38
CA ILE A 107 18.59 25.33 -4.17
C ILE A 107 20.02 25.83 -4.41
N ALA A 108 20.79 26.08 -3.36
CA ALA A 108 22.24 26.24 -3.47
C ALA A 108 22.96 24.88 -3.46
N ALA A 109 24.19 24.84 -3.96
CA ALA A 109 25.01 23.64 -3.98
C ALA A 109 25.33 23.16 -2.55
N GLY A 110 24.92 21.93 -2.25
CA GLY A 110 25.09 21.27 -0.95
C GLY A 110 23.85 21.28 -0.06
N ASP A 111 22.79 22.01 -0.42
CA ASP A 111 21.57 22.08 0.39
C ASP A 111 20.83 20.73 0.46
N LYS A 112 20.08 20.54 1.56
CA LYS A 112 19.13 19.44 1.71
C LYS A 112 17.92 19.68 0.79
N LEU A 113 17.43 18.61 0.16
CA LEU A 113 16.28 18.65 -0.75
C LEU A 113 15.45 17.37 -0.59
N ASP A 114 14.21 17.48 -0.11
CA ASP A 114 13.19 16.44 -0.36
C ASP A 114 12.43 16.81 -1.65
N LEU A 115 12.33 15.85 -2.56
CA LEU A 115 11.63 15.99 -3.82
C LEU A 115 10.10 15.83 -3.63
N LYS A 116 9.67 15.15 -2.57
CA LYS A 116 8.25 15.01 -2.19
C LYS A 116 7.64 16.35 -1.82
N ASP A 117 8.40 17.27 -1.25
CA ASP A 117 7.92 18.59 -0.86
C ASP A 117 7.38 19.41 -2.04
N ASN A 118 7.80 19.10 -3.28
CA ASN A 118 7.27 19.74 -4.48
C ASN A 118 6.02 19.03 -5.07
N VAL A 119 5.62 17.87 -4.54
CA VAL A 119 4.38 17.19 -4.93
C VAL A 119 3.22 17.78 -4.12
N LYS A 120 2.16 18.23 -4.79
CA LYS A 120 0.94 18.75 -4.15
C LYS A 120 -0.07 17.62 -3.92
N SER A 121 -0.28 16.78 -4.92
CA SER A 121 -1.12 15.58 -4.81
C SER A 121 -0.83 14.60 -5.94
N VAL A 122 -1.00 13.32 -5.65
CA VAL A 122 -1.11 12.26 -6.67
C VAL A 122 -2.39 11.49 -6.37
N LYS A 123 -3.32 11.47 -7.32
CA LYS A 123 -4.63 10.85 -7.15
C LYS A 123 -5.09 10.18 -8.43
N ASP A 124 -5.84 9.11 -8.31
CA ASP A 124 -6.61 8.52 -9.39
C ASP A 124 -8.12 8.83 -9.20
N PRO A 125 -8.93 8.99 -10.27
CA PRO A 125 -10.36 9.26 -10.14
C PRO A 125 -11.17 8.20 -9.39
N VAL A 126 -10.72 6.93 -9.37
CA VAL A 126 -11.44 5.80 -8.76
C VAL A 126 -10.68 5.21 -7.57
N ASP A 127 -9.35 5.04 -7.69
CA ASP A 127 -8.51 4.53 -6.59
C ASP A 127 -8.20 5.59 -5.52
N GLY A 128 -8.47 6.87 -5.80
CA GLY A 128 -8.30 7.95 -4.83
C GLY A 128 -6.83 8.33 -4.63
N VAL A 129 -6.39 8.55 -3.38
CA VAL A 129 -5.03 9.06 -3.10
C VAL A 129 -3.99 7.95 -3.25
N LEU A 130 -3.04 8.13 -4.17
CA LEU A 130 -1.95 7.18 -4.37
C LEU A 130 -0.83 7.40 -3.34
N LYS A 131 -0.35 6.32 -2.72
CA LYS A 131 0.70 6.35 -1.70
C LYS A 131 2.10 6.52 -2.34
N TYR A 132 2.98 7.24 -1.65
CA TYR A 132 4.39 7.35 -2.04
C TYR A 132 5.17 6.06 -1.72
N SER A 133 6.00 5.62 -2.65
CA SER A 133 7.01 4.58 -2.45
C SER A 133 8.42 5.14 -2.57
N GLY A 134 9.30 4.77 -1.64
CA GLY A 134 10.75 5.02 -1.74
C GLY A 134 11.49 4.09 -2.72
N LYS A 135 10.79 3.12 -3.31
CA LYS A 135 11.29 2.14 -4.30
C LYS A 135 10.48 2.25 -5.58
N GLU A 136 11.03 1.79 -6.70
CA GLU A 136 10.25 1.64 -7.93
C GLU A 136 9.07 0.69 -7.72
N ILE A 137 7.90 1.07 -8.23
CA ILE A 137 6.65 0.31 -8.19
C ILE A 137 5.96 0.42 -9.55
N LYS A 138 5.02 -0.49 -9.82
CA LYS A 138 4.29 -0.58 -11.10
C LYS A 138 2.77 -0.55 -10.96
N LYS A 139 2.24 -0.48 -9.72
CA LYS A 139 0.82 -0.46 -9.36
C LYS A 139 0.60 0.28 -8.04
N SER A 140 -0.60 0.80 -7.84
CA SER A 140 -1.18 1.28 -6.57
C SER A 140 -0.32 2.26 -5.78
N GLY A 141 0.29 3.24 -6.46
CA GLY A 141 1.15 4.23 -5.81
C GLY A 141 1.96 5.08 -6.79
N TYR A 142 2.85 5.91 -6.25
CA TYR A 142 3.81 6.66 -7.05
C TYR A 142 5.21 6.66 -6.45
N TYR A 143 6.22 6.87 -7.29
CA TYR A 143 7.60 7.08 -6.86
C TYR A 143 8.25 8.25 -7.61
N ILE A 144 9.39 8.71 -7.11
CA ILE A 144 10.16 9.81 -7.70
C ILE A 144 11.49 9.27 -8.22
N ASP A 145 11.64 9.27 -9.54
CA ASP A 145 12.88 8.96 -10.24
C ASP A 145 13.77 10.21 -10.25
N LYS A 146 14.92 10.10 -9.57
CA LYS A 146 15.89 11.19 -9.41
C LYS A 146 16.83 11.35 -10.62
N GLY A 147 16.83 10.39 -11.55
CA GLY A 147 17.74 10.37 -12.70
C GLY A 147 19.21 10.67 -12.31
N LYS A 148 19.76 11.73 -12.91
CA LYS A 148 21.16 12.19 -12.69
C LYS A 148 21.28 13.37 -11.73
N LEU A 149 20.26 13.63 -10.89
CA LEU A 149 20.24 14.76 -9.95
C LEU A 149 21.47 14.75 -9.02
N ASN A 150 22.22 15.87 -9.00
CA ASN A 150 23.35 16.06 -8.11
C ASN A 150 23.23 17.41 -7.38
N THR A 151 22.83 17.40 -6.11
CA THR A 151 22.65 18.62 -5.31
C THR A 151 23.96 19.32 -4.94
N LYS A 152 25.13 18.71 -5.18
CA LYS A 152 26.46 19.29 -4.90
C LYS A 152 27.08 19.99 -6.10
N LYS A 153 26.57 19.77 -7.32
CA LYS A 153 27.09 20.38 -8.56
C LYS A 153 26.07 21.36 -9.10
N ALA A 154 26.53 22.57 -9.45
CA ALA A 154 25.66 23.56 -10.07
C ALA A 154 25.20 23.07 -11.46
N GLY A 155 23.92 23.27 -11.77
CA GLY A 155 23.31 22.74 -12.99
C GLY A 155 21.78 22.72 -12.92
N THR A 156 21.14 22.33 -14.02
CA THR A 156 19.70 22.05 -14.07
C THR A 156 19.49 20.57 -14.30
N TYR A 157 18.73 19.93 -13.41
CA TYR A 157 18.45 18.51 -13.42
C TYR A 157 16.95 18.27 -13.61
N GLU A 158 16.59 17.21 -14.33
CA GLU A 158 15.20 16.77 -14.48
C GLU A 158 14.89 15.64 -13.49
N VAL A 159 13.74 15.73 -12.84
CA VAL A 159 13.20 14.73 -11.91
C VAL A 159 11.82 14.30 -12.44
N ILE A 160 11.54 13.00 -12.41
CA ILE A 160 10.31 12.42 -12.96
C ILE A 160 9.50 11.76 -11.84
N ILE A 161 8.27 12.21 -11.62
CA ILE A 161 7.29 11.50 -10.79
C ILE A 161 6.58 10.49 -11.70
N LYS A 162 6.50 9.24 -11.26
CA LYS A 162 5.83 8.13 -11.96
C LYS A 162 4.73 7.58 -11.06
N ALA A 163 3.48 7.68 -11.50
CA ALA A 163 2.29 7.25 -10.75
C ALA A 163 1.56 6.12 -11.49
N PHE A 164 1.00 5.18 -10.72
CA PHE A 164 0.33 3.97 -11.19
C PHE A 164 -0.92 3.68 -10.35
N ASP A 165 -2.05 3.44 -11.00
CA ASP A 165 -3.27 2.94 -10.34
C ASP A 165 -3.18 1.42 -10.06
N ALA A 166 -4.25 0.81 -9.54
CA ALA A 166 -4.32 -0.62 -9.26
C ALA A 166 -4.40 -1.50 -10.54
N ASN A 167 -4.95 -0.96 -11.63
CA ASN A 167 -5.21 -1.71 -12.86
C ASN A 167 -4.00 -1.72 -13.81
N GLY A 168 -3.12 -0.73 -13.71
CA GLY A 168 -1.86 -0.57 -14.43
C GLY A 168 -1.78 0.68 -15.30
N ASN A 169 -2.74 1.61 -15.29
CA ASN A 169 -2.55 2.86 -16.02
C ASN A 169 -1.54 3.75 -15.30
N LYS A 170 -0.85 4.55 -16.10
CA LYS A 170 0.36 5.24 -15.69
C LYS A 170 0.35 6.69 -16.17
N THR A 171 0.80 7.57 -15.29
CA THR A 171 1.11 8.97 -15.61
C THR A 171 2.53 9.30 -15.17
N GLU A 172 3.24 10.08 -16.00
CA GLU A 172 4.52 10.68 -15.62
C GLU A 172 4.40 12.20 -15.62
N LYS A 173 5.06 12.86 -14.68
CA LYS A 173 5.19 14.32 -14.68
C LYS A 173 6.59 14.74 -14.26
N LYS A 174 7.11 15.78 -14.89
CA LYS A 174 8.50 16.21 -14.78
C LYS A 174 8.58 17.57 -14.11
N PHE A 175 9.63 17.79 -13.32
CA PHE A 175 10.02 19.13 -12.86
C PHE A 175 11.52 19.31 -12.86
N LYS A 176 11.96 20.57 -12.88
CA LYS A 176 13.37 20.94 -12.91
C LYS A 176 13.87 21.26 -11.51
N VAL A 177 15.05 20.75 -11.15
CA VAL A 177 15.81 21.17 -9.97
C VAL A 177 17.01 21.97 -10.45
N ILE A 178 17.05 23.25 -10.10
CA ILE A 178 18.14 24.17 -10.42
C ILE A 178 19.04 24.28 -9.21
N VAL A 179 20.26 23.77 -9.32
CA VAL A 179 21.29 23.90 -8.29
C VAL A 179 22.16 25.10 -8.68
N LYS A 180 22.10 26.17 -7.88
CA LYS A 180 22.98 27.33 -8.04
C LYS A 180 24.36 27.03 -7.43
N LYS A 181 25.40 27.69 -7.92
CA LYS A 181 26.68 27.74 -7.20
C LYS A 181 26.42 28.32 -5.81
N LYS A 182 27.07 27.77 -4.78
CA LYS A 182 27.13 28.41 -3.48
C LYS A 182 28.00 29.66 -3.64
N GLU A 183 27.52 30.81 -3.19
CA GLU A 183 28.37 32.00 -3.12
C GLU A 183 29.42 31.75 -2.05
N GLU A 184 30.69 31.79 -2.45
CA GLU A 184 31.79 31.81 -1.49
C GLU A 184 31.74 33.16 -0.77
N ALA A 185 31.46 33.13 0.52
CA ALA A 185 31.63 34.32 1.36
C ALA A 185 33.09 34.76 1.22
N LYS A 186 33.32 35.94 0.64
CA LYS A 186 34.64 36.56 0.61
C LYS A 186 35.15 36.61 2.05
N ALA A 187 36.19 35.83 2.35
CA ALA A 187 36.93 36.01 3.59
C ALA A 187 37.57 37.40 3.54
N THR A 188 37.08 38.31 4.36
CA THR A 188 37.73 39.62 4.56
C THR A 188 39.02 39.36 5.33
N THR A 189 40.14 39.27 4.62
CA THR A 189 41.46 39.14 5.22
C THR A 189 41.88 40.46 5.86
N GLU A 190 41.36 40.78 7.04
CA GLU A 190 41.90 41.85 7.87
C GLU A 190 43.21 41.39 8.52
N GLY A 191 44.31 41.59 7.79
CA GLY A 191 45.65 41.45 8.33
C GLY A 191 46.00 42.68 9.17
N GLN A 192 45.72 42.66 10.48
CA GLN A 192 46.35 43.59 11.41
C GLN A 192 47.74 43.08 11.81
N LYS A 193 48.74 43.50 11.03
CA LYS A 193 50.15 43.48 11.40
C LYS A 193 50.34 44.39 12.61
N ALA A 194 50.49 43.81 13.81
CA ALA A 194 50.89 44.56 15.00
C ALA A 194 52.34 45.04 14.84
N GLU A 195 52.53 46.35 14.71
CA GLU A 195 53.84 46.97 14.57
C GLU A 195 54.31 47.54 15.92
N THR A 196 55.45 47.06 16.40
CA THR A 196 56.01 47.42 17.71
C THR A 196 56.83 48.71 17.65
N ALA A 197 56.48 49.71 18.46
CA ALA A 197 57.40 50.75 18.93
C ALA A 197 56.91 51.32 20.29
N PRO A 198 57.82 51.82 21.16
CA PRO A 198 57.57 51.87 22.60
C PRO A 198 57.15 53.26 23.11
N ASN A 199 56.59 53.31 24.32
CA ASN A 199 56.92 54.44 25.21
C ASN A 199 56.94 54.04 26.70
N ASN A 200 57.83 54.68 27.44
CA ASN A 200 58.16 54.44 28.84
C ASN A 200 57.60 55.59 29.70
N SER A 201 56.94 55.30 30.82
CA SER A 201 56.90 56.18 32.00
C SER A 201 56.51 55.41 33.26
N ASN A 202 57.09 55.83 34.37
CA ASN A 202 57.25 55.07 35.61
C ASN A 202 56.40 55.64 36.75
N THR A 203 55.63 54.78 37.45
CA THR A 203 55.12 54.86 38.85
C THR A 203 54.23 53.63 39.08
N GLY A 204 54.18 52.90 40.19
CA GLY A 204 54.85 53.00 41.50
C GLY A 204 53.99 52.29 42.56
N GLN A 205 54.60 51.60 43.54
CA GLN A 205 53.97 50.77 44.61
C GLN A 205 53.42 49.39 44.12
N GLN A 206 53.86 48.19 44.57
CA GLN A 206 54.15 47.64 45.92
C GLN A 206 52.84 47.45 46.72
N SER A 207 52.47 46.28 47.29
CA SER A 207 53.25 45.19 47.89
C SER A 207 52.50 43.82 47.91
N GLN A 208 53.25 42.70 47.98
CA GLN A 208 53.20 41.58 48.98
C GLN A 208 51.85 40.99 49.50
N THR A 209 51.67 39.74 49.96
CA THR A 209 52.43 38.44 50.00
C THR A 209 51.48 37.29 50.46
N SER A 210 51.97 36.04 50.45
CA SER A 210 51.72 34.99 51.48
C SER A 210 50.34 34.31 51.66
N SER A 211 50.18 33.17 50.98
CA SER A 211 50.11 31.79 51.55
C SER A 211 49.04 31.31 52.56
N SER A 212 48.77 30.00 52.45
CA SER A 212 48.11 29.06 53.40
C SER A 212 46.57 29.02 53.41
N SER A 213 45.86 27.92 53.72
CA SER A 213 46.06 26.44 53.67
C SER A 213 45.22 25.78 54.79
N THR A 214 44.09 25.16 54.42
CA THR A 214 43.39 24.09 55.15
C THR A 214 42.35 23.52 54.15
N GLY A 215 42.19 22.22 53.89
CA GLY A 215 42.17 21.03 54.77
C GLY A 215 40.70 20.62 55.03
N ASN A 216 40.27 19.36 55.10
CA ASN A 216 40.93 18.06 54.81
C ASN A 216 39.89 16.91 54.78
N GLN A 217 40.00 15.94 53.84
CA GLN A 217 39.86 14.46 53.95
C GLN A 217 39.54 13.82 52.56
N THR A 218 40.09 12.68 52.09
CA THR A 218 40.09 11.22 52.47
C THR A 218 38.79 10.47 52.11
N ALA A 219 38.75 9.23 51.56
CA ALA A 219 39.76 8.18 51.27
C ALA A 219 39.39 7.38 49.98
N GLY A 220 40.33 6.92 49.13
CA GLY A 220 40.83 5.52 49.08
C GLY A 220 40.24 4.72 47.88
N THR A 221 40.81 3.67 47.25
CA THR A 221 42.13 2.99 47.32
C THR A 221 42.30 2.07 46.07
N SER A 222 43.52 1.93 45.52
CA SER A 222 44.02 0.88 44.56
C SER A 222 43.31 0.68 43.18
N GLY A 223 43.99 0.28 42.09
CA GLY A 223 45.43 0.05 41.83
C GLY A 223 45.69 -0.83 40.57
N GLY A 224 46.84 -0.66 39.90
CA GLY A 224 47.34 -1.50 38.77
C GLY A 224 46.74 -1.16 37.38
N GLN A 225 47.49 -0.73 36.35
CA GLN A 225 48.56 -1.39 35.56
C GLN A 225 48.08 -2.64 34.79
N GLY A 226 48.36 -2.82 33.50
CA GLY A 226 48.99 -1.90 32.52
C GLY A 226 49.33 -2.56 31.17
N SER A 227 49.36 -1.74 30.13
CA SER A 227 50.33 -1.69 29.02
C SER A 227 50.63 -2.92 28.11
N SER A 228 50.32 -2.75 26.81
CA SER A 228 51.19 -2.91 25.62
C SER A 228 51.77 -4.32 25.26
N THR A 229 52.22 -4.66 24.04
CA THR A 229 52.68 -3.90 22.84
C THR A 229 52.39 -4.69 21.53
N ALA A 230 52.75 -4.16 20.35
CA ALA A 230 52.34 -4.59 19.00
C ALA A 230 53.29 -5.54 18.21
N ASN A 231 52.84 -5.95 17.02
CA ASN A 231 53.59 -6.49 15.84
C ASN A 231 54.24 -7.88 15.97
N THR A 232 54.47 -8.69 14.92
CA THR A 232 54.32 -8.67 13.44
C THR A 232 54.14 -10.14 12.97
N GLY A 233 53.37 -10.54 11.96
CA GLY A 233 53.68 -10.51 10.51
C GLY A 233 54.11 -11.88 9.94
N GLY A 234 53.64 -12.29 8.74
CA GLY A 234 54.19 -13.44 7.97
C GLY A 234 53.20 -14.51 7.46
N SER A 235 53.29 -14.89 6.18
CA SER A 235 52.42 -15.87 5.49
C SER A 235 53.03 -17.27 5.39
N SER A 236 52.19 -18.32 5.25
CA SER A 236 52.20 -19.32 4.14
C SER A 236 51.51 -20.66 4.48
N GLY A 237 51.12 -21.43 3.45
CA GLY A 237 51.20 -22.91 3.48
C GLY A 237 49.92 -23.72 3.75
N SER A 238 49.29 -24.22 2.68
CA SER A 238 48.15 -25.16 2.64
C SER A 238 48.31 -26.49 3.39
N ASN A 239 47.24 -27.01 4.03
CA ASN A 239 46.44 -28.17 3.56
C ASN A 239 45.59 -28.81 4.68
N GLY A 240 44.42 -29.39 4.31
CA GLY A 240 43.92 -30.61 4.96
C GLY A 240 42.58 -30.55 5.74
N ALA A 241 41.56 -31.18 5.13
CA ALA A 241 40.48 -31.95 5.77
C ALA A 241 39.37 -31.27 6.62
N GLN A 242 38.17 -31.28 6.02
CA GLN A 242 36.88 -31.73 6.59
C GLN A 242 36.34 -31.07 7.89
N ASN A 243 35.32 -30.23 7.71
CA ASN A 243 34.04 -30.48 8.39
C ASN A 243 32.85 -30.06 7.51
N SER A 244 31.73 -30.79 7.63
CA SER A 244 30.58 -30.70 6.73
C SER A 244 29.55 -29.68 7.21
N SER A 245 29.09 -28.79 6.32
CA SER A 245 27.95 -27.90 6.58
C SER A 245 26.90 -28.06 5.46
N PRO A 246 25.59 -28.20 5.75
CA PRO A 246 24.57 -28.43 4.72
C PRO A 246 24.37 -27.21 3.81
N SER A 247 24.30 -27.47 2.50
CA SER A 247 24.10 -26.44 1.48
C SER A 247 22.70 -25.80 1.55
N GLN A 248 22.63 -24.47 1.40
CA GLN A 248 21.36 -23.78 1.20
C GLN A 248 20.74 -24.16 -0.15
N ALA A 249 19.50 -24.65 -0.12
CA ALA A 249 18.70 -24.83 -1.32
C ALA A 249 18.24 -23.47 -1.89
N LYS A 250 18.33 -23.34 -3.21
CA LYS A 250 17.93 -22.17 -4.01
C LYS A 250 16.41 -21.93 -3.90
N PRO A 251 15.91 -20.67 -3.83
CA PRO A 251 14.47 -20.41 -3.80
C PRO A 251 13.78 -20.84 -5.09
N SER A 252 12.82 -21.76 -4.98
CA SER A 252 11.91 -22.13 -6.06
C SER A 252 10.85 -21.05 -6.30
N THR A 253 10.50 -20.81 -7.56
CA THR A 253 9.40 -19.91 -7.95
C THR A 253 8.05 -20.36 -7.36
N PRO A 254 7.19 -19.43 -6.89
CA PRO A 254 5.89 -19.80 -6.34
C PRO A 254 4.94 -20.30 -7.43
N THR A 255 4.29 -21.42 -7.15
CA THR A 255 3.24 -22.05 -7.97
C THR A 255 2.01 -21.14 -8.08
N PRO A 256 1.27 -21.13 -9.22
CA PRO A 256 0.00 -20.41 -9.30
C PRO A 256 -1.01 -20.86 -8.25
N ALA A 257 -1.79 -19.92 -7.70
CA ALA A 257 -2.83 -20.21 -6.73
C ALA A 257 -3.93 -21.09 -7.34
N PRO A 258 -4.47 -22.10 -6.61
CA PRO A 258 -5.59 -22.90 -7.09
C PRO A 258 -6.86 -22.06 -7.22
N SER A 259 -7.72 -22.44 -8.17
CA SER A 259 -9.01 -21.79 -8.44
C SER A 259 -9.90 -21.71 -7.20
N ALA A 260 -10.62 -20.60 -7.05
CA ALA A 260 -11.43 -20.32 -5.86
C ALA A 260 -12.47 -21.43 -5.57
N PRO A 261 -12.59 -21.91 -4.32
CA PRO A 261 -13.65 -22.81 -3.91
C PRO A 261 -15.00 -22.09 -3.93
N HIS A 262 -16.05 -22.85 -4.23
CA HIS A 262 -17.42 -22.37 -4.09
C HIS A 262 -17.88 -22.59 -2.63
N ILE A 263 -18.34 -21.53 -1.96
CA ILE A 263 -18.88 -21.62 -0.61
C ILE A 263 -20.41 -21.59 -0.70
N THR A 264 -21.06 -22.71 -0.38
CA THR A 264 -22.53 -22.79 -0.26
C THR A 264 -22.99 -22.32 1.12
N TYR A 265 -23.92 -21.37 1.15
CA TYR A 265 -24.48 -20.78 2.37
C TYR A 265 -25.62 -21.64 2.94
N ASP A 266 -25.50 -22.11 4.19
CA ASP A 266 -26.45 -23.05 4.83
C ASP A 266 -27.61 -22.36 5.60
N GLY A 267 -27.66 -21.02 5.59
CA GLY A 267 -28.78 -20.25 6.12
C GLY A 267 -28.77 -19.98 7.64
N ARG A 268 -27.74 -20.40 8.38
CA ARG A 268 -27.63 -20.07 9.81
C ARG A 268 -26.93 -18.73 10.02
N LYS A 269 -27.60 -17.78 10.69
CA LYS A 269 -27.06 -16.45 11.01
C LYS A 269 -25.97 -16.50 12.10
N GLN A 270 -24.74 -16.90 11.75
CA GLN A 270 -23.54 -16.56 12.52
C GLN A 270 -22.34 -16.34 11.57
N GLY A 271 -21.59 -15.26 11.79
CA GLY A 271 -20.27 -14.98 11.20
C GLY A 271 -20.12 -15.17 9.68
N LEU A 272 -20.49 -14.17 8.87
CA LEU A 272 -19.94 -14.09 7.51
C LEU A 272 -18.43 -13.79 7.60
N PRO A 273 -17.54 -14.57 6.97
CA PRO A 273 -16.11 -14.24 6.94
C PRO A 273 -15.93 -12.88 6.27
N ILE A 274 -15.21 -11.97 6.93
CA ILE A 274 -15.15 -10.58 6.47
C ILE A 274 -14.07 -10.43 5.41
N SER A 275 -14.56 -10.45 4.17
CA SER A 275 -13.84 -10.02 2.98
C SER A 275 -12.67 -10.90 2.55
N MET A 276 -12.33 -10.81 1.26
CA MET A 276 -11.25 -11.56 0.61
C MET A 276 -9.84 -11.01 0.96
N GLN A 277 -9.64 -10.50 2.18
CA GLN A 277 -8.36 -9.94 2.66
C GLN A 277 -7.75 -10.71 3.82
N SER A 278 -8.55 -11.39 4.64
CA SER A 278 -8.02 -12.31 5.66
C SER A 278 -7.50 -13.58 4.97
N PRO A 279 -6.29 -14.07 5.32
CA PRO A 279 -5.83 -15.37 4.88
C PRO A 279 -6.76 -16.49 5.37
N ILE A 280 -6.52 -17.69 4.83
CA ILE A 280 -7.23 -18.90 5.19
C ILE A 280 -6.25 -19.78 5.97
N PHE A 281 -6.68 -20.26 7.13
CA PHE A 281 -5.84 -20.97 8.09
C PHE A 281 -6.36 -22.38 8.33
N ASP A 282 -5.45 -23.29 8.68
CA ASP A 282 -5.79 -24.67 9.05
C ASP A 282 -6.19 -24.81 10.53
N ASP A 283 -5.93 -23.78 11.34
CA ASP A 283 -6.16 -23.75 12.78
C ASP A 283 -6.76 -22.38 13.19
N PRO A 284 -7.80 -22.33 14.05
CA PRO A 284 -8.41 -21.09 14.49
C PRO A 284 -7.45 -20.18 15.28
N ARG A 285 -6.54 -20.75 16.08
CA ARG A 285 -5.59 -19.96 16.87
C ARG A 285 -4.55 -19.28 15.99
N ALA A 286 -4.13 -19.93 14.90
CA ALA A 286 -3.28 -19.32 13.88
C ALA A 286 -3.98 -18.15 13.14
N ALA A 287 -5.30 -18.23 12.94
CA ALA A 287 -6.08 -17.13 12.40
C ALA A 287 -6.15 -15.93 13.37
N GLU A 288 -6.42 -16.20 14.65
CA GLU A 288 -6.51 -15.17 15.70
C GLU A 288 -5.14 -14.54 15.97
N ALA A 289 -4.07 -15.33 16.12
CA ALA A 289 -2.70 -14.82 16.28
C ALA A 289 -2.18 -14.05 15.05
N TRP A 290 -2.77 -14.24 13.87
CA TRP A 290 -2.55 -13.36 12.73
C TRP A 290 -3.33 -12.04 12.88
N ALA A 291 -4.62 -12.10 13.26
CA ALA A 291 -5.44 -10.90 13.48
C ALA A 291 -4.87 -9.96 14.55
N ASP A 292 -4.36 -10.51 15.66
CA ASP A 292 -3.66 -9.79 16.72
C ASP A 292 -2.58 -8.83 16.17
N GLN A 293 -1.81 -9.28 15.16
CA GLN A 293 -0.69 -8.51 14.61
C GLN A 293 -1.11 -7.31 13.75
N PHE A 294 -2.31 -7.33 13.19
CA PHE A 294 -2.80 -6.31 12.25
C PHE A 294 -3.87 -5.40 12.85
N PHE A 295 -4.59 -5.88 13.86
CA PHE A 295 -5.80 -5.23 14.35
C PHE A 295 -5.86 -5.14 15.88
N GLY A 296 -5.15 -6.02 16.61
CA GLY A 296 -4.98 -5.91 18.05
C GLY A 296 -4.25 -4.63 18.42
N THR A 297 -4.97 -3.64 18.95
CA THR A 297 -4.43 -2.32 19.24
C THR A 297 -5.08 -1.66 20.45
N LEU A 298 -4.28 -0.90 21.20
CA LEU A 298 -4.71 -0.05 22.30
C LEU A 298 -4.65 1.45 21.92
N ASP A 299 -4.33 1.77 20.68
CA ASP A 299 -4.28 3.14 20.16
C ASP A 299 -5.70 3.62 19.79
N GLU A 300 -6.25 4.53 20.59
CA GLU A 300 -7.57 5.18 20.39
C GLU A 300 -7.74 5.87 19.03
N SER A 301 -6.64 6.20 18.33
CA SER A 301 -6.69 6.80 16.98
C SER A 301 -6.76 5.76 15.85
N SER A 302 -6.63 4.47 16.16
CA SER A 302 -6.73 3.39 15.19
C SER A 302 -8.18 3.16 14.73
N PRO A 303 -8.44 2.94 13.42
CA PRO A 303 -9.76 2.55 12.94
C PRO A 303 -10.21 1.15 13.41
N TYR A 304 -9.33 0.40 14.07
CA TYR A 304 -9.62 -0.91 14.68
C TYR A 304 -9.71 -0.86 16.20
N TYR A 305 -9.57 0.33 16.82
CA TYR A 305 -9.70 0.47 18.26
C TYR A 305 -11.08 0.02 18.74
N ASN A 306 -11.11 -0.82 19.77
CA ASN A 306 -12.32 -1.36 20.39
C ASN A 306 -13.25 -2.14 19.43
N LEU A 307 -12.74 -2.65 18.29
CA LEU A 307 -13.44 -3.64 17.46
C LEU A 307 -13.02 -5.05 17.88
N GLY A 308 -14.01 -5.91 18.16
CA GLY A 308 -13.76 -7.31 18.49
C GLY A 308 -13.51 -8.15 17.24
N TYR A 309 -12.74 -9.23 17.36
CA TYR A 309 -12.57 -10.21 16.30
C TYR A 309 -12.46 -11.62 16.85
N SER A 310 -12.85 -12.60 16.04
CA SER A 310 -12.71 -14.02 16.34
C SER A 310 -12.58 -14.83 15.06
N SER A 311 -12.10 -16.07 15.19
CA SER A 311 -12.08 -17.05 14.11
C SER A 311 -13.49 -17.52 13.74
N CYS A 312 -13.78 -17.56 12.43
CA CYS A 312 -14.97 -18.21 11.87
C CYS A 312 -14.58 -19.42 11.02
N TYR A 313 -15.45 -20.44 11.06
CA TYR A 313 -15.34 -21.65 10.27
C TYR A 313 -15.66 -21.42 8.78
N ILE A 314 -14.91 -22.07 7.90
CA ILE A 314 -15.16 -22.17 6.46
C ILE A 314 -15.19 -23.65 6.10
N GLY A 315 -16.38 -24.15 5.77
CA GLY A 315 -16.58 -25.52 5.27
C GLY A 315 -16.49 -25.59 3.75
N TYR A 316 -15.74 -26.57 3.25
CA TYR A 316 -15.53 -26.80 1.82
C TYR A 316 -16.36 -27.99 1.34
N SER A 317 -16.71 -28.00 0.05
CA SER A 317 -17.52 -29.08 -0.57
C SER A 317 -16.85 -30.46 -0.54
N ASP A 318 -15.53 -30.52 -0.33
CA ASP A 318 -14.75 -31.75 -0.20
C ASP A 318 -14.63 -32.25 1.25
N GLY A 319 -15.28 -31.57 2.20
CA GLY A 319 -15.21 -31.87 3.63
C GLY A 319 -13.99 -31.27 4.35
N THR A 320 -13.17 -30.46 3.66
CA THR A 320 -12.06 -29.75 4.30
C THR A 320 -12.59 -28.63 5.19
N GLU A 321 -12.03 -28.55 6.40
CA GLU A 321 -12.28 -27.48 7.36
C GLU A 321 -11.14 -26.45 7.28
N LYS A 322 -11.49 -25.15 7.24
CA LYS A 322 -10.56 -24.03 7.36
C LYS A 322 -11.14 -22.93 8.23
N TYR A 323 -10.30 -21.97 8.59
CA TYR A 323 -10.64 -20.84 9.43
C TYR A 323 -10.25 -19.52 8.78
N SER A 324 -11.01 -18.46 9.05
CA SER A 324 -10.65 -17.07 8.75
C SER A 324 -11.22 -16.16 9.84
N ILE A 325 -11.23 -14.84 9.64
CA ILE A 325 -11.54 -13.85 10.69
C ILE A 325 -12.81 -13.05 10.36
N TYR A 326 -13.60 -12.77 11.40
CA TYR A 326 -14.71 -11.82 11.38
C TYR A 326 -14.62 -10.82 12.54
N TRP A 327 -15.24 -9.66 12.35
CA TRP A 327 -15.38 -8.57 13.32
C TRP A 327 -16.71 -8.68 14.05
N TYR A 328 -16.75 -8.26 15.32
CA TYR A 328 -17.98 -8.13 16.13
C TYR A 328 -17.97 -6.87 17.00
#